data_AF-A0A6A6RG48-F1
#
_entry.id   AF-A0A6A6RG48-F1
#
_cell.length_a   1.000
_cell.length_b   1.000
_cell.length_c   1.000
_cell.angle_alpha   90.00
_cell.angle_beta   90.00
_cell.angle_gamma   90.00
#
_symmetry.space_group_name_H-M   'P 1'
#
loop_
_entity.id
_entity.type
_entity.pdbx_description
1 polymer ?
#
loop_
_entity_poly.entity_id
_entity_poly.type
_entity_poly.pdbx_seq_one_letter_code
_entity_poly.pdbx_strand_id
1 'polypeptide(L)'
;MSDSSSNHSAGSSTPPSSPVSQSPFPYAVGTSYVAKRHIPPAPFYSDSVGQNDKYQAAREETLEPVTQQEWCLSHPARPGATDSSTTRHFTIKQSIRTGDQKGAQVVLTHDGFVAKIYDPLYYSFYDVDFPDLKLDVSWWAHRDYTYEVAAYQFLSGTSFSGTATPKYYGSWTIDVSTSTNGSEVVREVRMILIEHISGICMCDIDPTKGITNAARENIMYKLIEIETDLRIAGMNPKDNCPRNIMLCAPDNDFTRDDLRVCLIDFGMATIQSLMKKRWDSGPQLYNPIESWWSASLWVSWGWLPPDDKEVVDWVWKHWGDGGRDGKYNKMIRDWHEPTWPPQFTQEDIDDFRKMMGCTHGTKRTADGEEKTDPKEMLVTDNNEKPKRSELGFEKDESNSDSDKKSDTTDKDSVSTASSRYSDQEPDQATPRAQESAEGTLRPHATDKQHDQAMFTFNDAGPALFSQCDSNPHRHNEVQSELFPEPMEVEHADKAPQRDSGTFTLTSLGARVVEPAN
;
A
#
# COMPACT_ATOMS: atom_id res chain seq x y z
N MET A 1 7.80 5.39 -83.75
CA MET A 1 7.57 3.99 -83.36
C MET A 1 8.21 3.80 -82.00
N SER A 2 7.42 3.94 -80.93
CA SER A 2 7.80 3.55 -79.57
C SER A 2 6.51 3.36 -78.79
N ASP A 3 6.42 2.20 -78.15
CA ASP A 3 5.20 1.54 -77.72
C ASP A 3 4.58 2.07 -76.43
N SER A 4 3.28 1.82 -76.38
CA SER A 4 2.35 1.83 -75.26
C SER A 4 2.82 1.01 -74.06
N SER A 5 2.57 1.51 -72.84
CA SER A 5 2.40 0.68 -71.65
C SER A 5 1.52 1.41 -70.63
N SER A 6 0.23 1.09 -70.66
CA SER A 6 -0.80 1.51 -69.71
C SER A 6 -0.91 0.47 -68.59
N ASN A 7 -0.41 0.80 -67.38
CA ASN A 7 -0.62 0.00 -66.18
C ASN A 7 -1.96 0.38 -65.53
N HIS A 8 -2.93 -0.52 -65.61
CA HIS A 8 -4.15 -0.46 -64.81
C HIS A 8 -3.85 -0.95 -63.39
N SER A 9 -3.85 -0.02 -62.42
CA SER A 9 -3.90 -0.38 -60.99
C SER A 9 -5.33 -0.77 -60.63
N ALA A 10 -5.52 -2.06 -60.34
CA ALA A 10 -6.76 -2.57 -59.75
C ALA A 10 -6.81 -2.14 -58.28
N GLY A 11 -7.69 -1.18 -57.97
CA GLY A 11 -7.99 -0.79 -56.60
C GLY A 11 -8.72 -1.92 -55.87
N SER A 12 -8.00 -2.61 -55.00
CA SER A 12 -8.58 -3.55 -54.03
C SER A 12 -9.28 -2.73 -52.94
N SER A 13 -10.60 -2.56 -53.08
CA SER A 13 -11.45 -1.97 -52.05
C SER A 13 -11.66 -3.00 -50.93
N THR A 14 -10.91 -2.89 -49.85
CA THR A 14 -11.24 -3.58 -48.60
C THR A 14 -12.57 -3.04 -48.09
N PRO A 15 -13.53 -3.91 -47.71
CA PRO A 15 -14.78 -3.45 -47.13
C PRO A 15 -14.50 -2.70 -45.83
N PRO A 16 -15.24 -1.61 -45.54
CA PRO A 16 -15.08 -0.87 -44.29
C PRO A 16 -15.38 -1.81 -43.13
N SER A 17 -14.38 -2.02 -42.27
CA SER A 17 -14.54 -2.73 -41.01
C SER A 17 -15.63 -2.02 -40.21
N SER A 18 -16.72 -2.74 -39.92
CA SER A 18 -17.77 -2.26 -39.02
C SER A 18 -17.13 -1.78 -37.71
N PRO A 19 -17.49 -0.59 -37.18
CA PRO A 19 -16.92 -0.10 -35.93
C PRO A 19 -17.21 -1.13 -34.84
N VAL A 20 -16.14 -1.67 -34.25
CA VAL A 20 -16.23 -2.53 -33.08
C VAL A 20 -16.85 -1.68 -31.97
N SER A 21 -18.13 -1.92 -31.68
CA SER A 21 -18.86 -1.33 -30.57
C SER A 21 -18.16 -1.77 -29.28
N GLN A 22 -17.17 -0.99 -28.83
CA GLN A 22 -16.59 -1.18 -27.51
C GLN A 22 -17.71 -0.98 -26.48
N SER A 23 -17.90 -1.98 -25.64
CA SER A 23 -18.85 -1.87 -24.53
C SER A 23 -18.43 -0.67 -23.67
N PRO A 24 -19.38 0.21 -23.28
CA PRO A 24 -19.04 1.39 -22.50
C PRO A 24 -18.39 0.98 -21.17
N PHE A 25 -17.34 1.71 -20.77
CA PHE A 25 -16.66 1.50 -19.50
C PHE A 25 -17.67 1.57 -18.33
N PRO A 26 -17.80 0.52 -17.49
CA PRO A 26 -18.87 0.41 -16.51
C PRO A 26 -18.77 1.51 -15.44
N TYR A 27 -17.56 1.89 -15.03
CA TYR A 27 -17.36 2.86 -13.94
C TYR A 27 -17.30 4.32 -14.41
N ALA A 28 -17.99 4.65 -15.50
CA ALA A 28 -18.12 6.02 -15.97
C ALA A 28 -18.94 6.90 -15.01
N VAL A 29 -18.69 8.21 -15.04
CA VAL A 29 -19.47 9.21 -14.30
C VAL A 29 -20.94 9.15 -14.72
N GLY A 30 -21.84 9.20 -13.74
CA GLY A 30 -23.29 9.06 -13.94
C GLY A 30 -23.79 7.61 -13.87
N THR A 31 -22.92 6.60 -13.94
CA THR A 31 -23.34 5.20 -13.74
C THR A 31 -23.83 5.00 -12.30
N SER A 32 -24.92 4.25 -12.14
CA SER A 32 -25.54 3.96 -10.85
C SER A 32 -25.54 2.46 -10.57
N TYR A 33 -25.38 2.12 -9.29
CA TYR A 33 -25.33 0.74 -8.82
C TYR A 33 -26.21 0.54 -7.59
N VAL A 34 -26.61 -0.72 -7.39
CA VAL A 34 -27.19 -1.21 -6.14
C VAL A 34 -26.18 -2.12 -5.48
N ALA A 35 -25.58 -1.65 -4.38
CA ALA A 35 -24.63 -2.41 -3.59
C ALA A 35 -25.36 -3.20 -2.51
N LYS A 36 -24.99 -4.46 -2.31
CA LYS A 36 -25.50 -5.34 -1.24
C LYS A 36 -24.41 -5.49 -0.19
N ARG A 37 -24.74 -5.43 1.09
CA ARG A 37 -23.76 -5.56 2.18
C ARG A 37 -23.06 -6.92 2.07
N HIS A 38 -21.73 -6.91 2.17
CA HIS A 38 -20.90 -8.11 2.07
C HIS A 38 -20.04 -8.24 3.32
N ILE A 39 -19.94 -9.45 3.86
CA ILE A 39 -18.98 -9.82 4.89
C ILE A 39 -17.93 -10.72 4.22
N PRO A 40 -16.68 -10.23 4.04
CA PRO A 40 -15.66 -11.03 3.39
C PRO A 40 -15.27 -12.26 4.22
N PRO A 41 -14.74 -13.31 3.56
CA PRO A 41 -13.99 -14.30 4.29
C PRO A 41 -12.76 -13.66 4.97
N ALA A 42 -12.20 -14.34 5.96
CA ALA A 42 -10.95 -13.90 6.59
C ALA A 42 -9.83 -13.74 5.55
N PRO A 43 -8.96 -12.72 5.67
CA PRO A 43 -7.84 -12.51 4.77
C PRO A 43 -6.82 -13.65 4.82
N PHE A 44 -6.04 -13.75 3.76
CA PHE A 44 -5.02 -14.79 3.56
C PHE A 44 -3.70 -14.45 4.24
N TYR A 45 -3.65 -14.36 5.56
CA TYR A 45 -2.36 -14.35 6.23
C TYR A 45 -1.74 -15.75 6.12
N SER A 46 -1.04 -16.02 5.01
CA SER A 46 -0.38 -17.30 4.81
C SER A 46 0.83 -17.37 5.74
N ASP A 47 0.68 -18.04 6.88
CA ASP A 47 1.83 -18.37 7.75
C ASP A 47 2.75 -19.45 7.15
N SER A 48 2.40 -19.94 5.96
CA SER A 48 3.15 -20.96 5.25
C SER A 48 2.96 -20.77 3.76
N VAL A 49 3.97 -20.20 3.11
CA VAL A 49 4.31 -20.54 1.72
C VAL A 49 4.28 -22.07 1.63
N GLY A 50 3.16 -22.66 1.16
CA GLY A 50 3.08 -24.10 0.92
C GLY A 50 1.99 -24.92 1.62
N GLN A 51 1.05 -24.38 2.41
CA GLN A 51 -0.09 -25.20 2.86
C GLN A 51 -1.35 -24.95 2.04
N ASN A 52 -1.53 -25.79 1.01
CA ASN A 52 -2.79 -26.42 0.58
C ASN A 52 -4.09 -25.59 0.47
N ASP A 53 -4.03 -24.27 0.38
CA ASP A 53 -5.24 -23.54 0.01
C ASP A 53 -5.53 -23.80 -1.47
N LYS A 54 -6.75 -24.26 -1.80
CA LYS A 54 -7.19 -24.51 -3.18
C LYS A 54 -7.21 -23.25 -4.06
N TYR A 55 -6.84 -22.12 -3.47
CA TYR A 55 -6.81 -20.78 -4.03
C TYR A 55 -5.40 -20.21 -4.01
N GLN A 56 -4.39 -21.07 -4.26
CA GLN A 56 -3.07 -20.58 -4.66
C GLN A 56 -3.21 -19.81 -5.97
N ALA A 57 -2.38 -18.77 -6.13
CA ALA A 57 -2.25 -18.09 -7.42
C ALA A 57 -2.08 -19.14 -8.51
N ALA A 58 -2.87 -19.01 -9.58
CA ALA A 58 -2.77 -19.91 -10.70
C ALA A 58 -1.32 -20.02 -11.20
N ARG A 59 -0.93 -21.25 -11.59
CA ARG A 59 0.39 -21.46 -12.20
C ARG A 59 0.40 -20.83 -13.59
N GLU A 60 1.54 -20.30 -14.00
CA GLU A 60 1.76 -19.68 -15.31
C GLU A 60 1.19 -20.52 -16.48
N GLU A 61 1.45 -21.83 -16.46
CA GLU A 61 0.96 -22.82 -17.44
C GLU A 61 -0.58 -22.80 -17.62
N THR A 62 -1.33 -22.41 -16.59
CA THR A 62 -2.80 -22.34 -16.63
C THR A 62 -3.33 -20.99 -17.12
N LEU A 63 -2.52 -19.93 -17.08
CA LEU A 63 -2.90 -18.57 -17.48
C LEU A 63 -2.62 -18.32 -18.97
N GLU A 64 -1.60 -18.94 -19.55
CA GLU A 64 -1.17 -18.73 -20.93
C GLU A 64 -2.26 -18.82 -22.01
N PRO A 65 -3.17 -19.82 -22.01
CA PRO A 65 -4.15 -19.95 -23.09
C PRO A 65 -5.40 -19.05 -22.92
N VAL A 66 -5.54 -18.34 -21.79
CA VAL A 66 -6.80 -17.68 -21.41
C VAL A 66 -6.67 -16.16 -21.54
N THR A 67 -7.70 -15.49 -22.07
CA THR A 67 -7.80 -14.02 -22.01
C THR A 67 -8.14 -13.56 -20.60
N GLN A 68 -7.81 -12.32 -20.23
CA GLN A 68 -8.18 -11.78 -18.91
C GLN A 68 -9.69 -11.87 -18.65
N GLN A 69 -10.52 -11.61 -19.67
CA GLN A 69 -11.97 -11.69 -19.54
C GLN A 69 -12.45 -13.11 -19.27
N GLU A 70 -11.99 -14.09 -20.04
CA GLU A 70 -12.30 -15.51 -19.79
C GLU A 70 -11.79 -15.97 -18.42
N TRP A 71 -10.63 -15.49 -17.98
CA TRP A 71 -10.08 -15.78 -16.66
C TRP A 71 -11.01 -15.28 -15.56
N CYS A 72 -11.40 -14.00 -15.61
CA CYS A 72 -12.25 -13.39 -14.60
C CYS A 72 -13.65 -14.02 -14.54
N LEU A 73 -14.20 -14.44 -15.70
CA LEU A 73 -15.50 -15.13 -15.76
C LEU A 73 -15.43 -16.56 -15.22
N SER A 74 -14.31 -17.25 -15.39
CA SER A 74 -14.09 -18.60 -14.86
C SER A 74 -13.63 -18.63 -13.40
N HIS A 75 -13.12 -17.51 -12.88
CA HIS A 75 -12.61 -17.36 -11.52
C HIS A 75 -13.32 -16.21 -10.78
N PRO A 76 -14.61 -16.37 -10.44
CA PRO A 76 -15.37 -15.35 -9.73
C PRO A 76 -14.79 -15.08 -8.34
N ALA A 77 -15.06 -13.89 -7.80
CA ALA A 77 -14.64 -13.53 -6.46
C ALA A 77 -15.10 -14.56 -5.43
N ARG A 78 -14.21 -14.94 -4.50
CA ARG A 78 -14.54 -15.96 -3.48
C ARG A 78 -15.82 -15.59 -2.72
N PRO A 79 -16.60 -16.62 -2.33
CA PRO A 79 -17.82 -16.40 -1.58
C PRO A 79 -17.50 -15.83 -0.19
N GLY A 80 -18.33 -14.88 0.23
CA GLY A 80 -18.47 -14.45 1.62
C GLY A 80 -19.95 -14.53 2.01
N ALA A 81 -20.37 -13.81 3.04
CA ALA A 81 -21.78 -13.68 3.36
C ALA A 81 -22.32 -12.37 2.77
N THR A 82 -23.25 -12.46 1.82
CA THR A 82 -23.96 -11.30 1.27
C THR A 82 -25.29 -11.16 1.98
N ASP A 83 -25.54 -10.01 2.60
CA ASP A 83 -26.84 -9.64 3.12
C ASP A 83 -27.60 -8.85 2.05
N SER A 84 -28.49 -9.53 1.35
CA SER A 84 -29.33 -8.94 0.30
C SER A 84 -30.39 -7.97 0.84
N SER A 85 -30.65 -7.94 2.16
CA SER A 85 -31.62 -7.02 2.76
C SER A 85 -31.03 -5.64 3.04
N THR A 86 -29.72 -5.57 3.32
CA THR A 86 -29.01 -4.31 3.50
C THR A 86 -28.41 -3.85 2.17
N THR A 87 -29.12 -2.96 1.48
CA THR A 87 -28.70 -2.40 0.20
C THR A 87 -28.32 -0.93 0.30
N ARG A 88 -27.52 -0.46 -0.66
CA ARG A 88 -27.19 0.94 -0.84
C ARG A 88 -27.19 1.29 -2.32
N HIS A 89 -27.93 2.33 -2.68
CA HIS A 89 -27.89 2.91 -4.01
C HIS A 89 -26.85 4.01 -4.06
N PHE A 90 -26.02 4.03 -5.10
CA PHE A 90 -25.11 5.14 -5.33
C PHE A 90 -24.93 5.41 -6.82
N THR A 91 -24.55 6.64 -7.13
CA THR A 91 -24.21 7.10 -8.48
C THR A 91 -22.79 7.65 -8.46
N ILE A 92 -21.99 7.30 -9.46
CA ILE A 92 -20.62 7.81 -9.61
C ILE A 92 -20.69 9.30 -9.96
N LYS A 93 -20.16 10.14 -9.07
CA LYS A 93 -20.05 11.59 -9.25
C LYS A 93 -18.79 11.97 -10.02
N GLN A 94 -17.66 11.34 -9.68
CA GLN A 94 -16.35 11.68 -10.24
C GLN A 94 -15.44 10.46 -10.23
N SER A 95 -14.61 10.31 -11.28
CA SER A 95 -13.50 9.35 -11.28
C SER A 95 -12.33 9.92 -10.47
N ILE A 96 -11.79 9.12 -9.55
CA ILE A 96 -10.54 9.44 -8.83
C ILE A 96 -9.38 8.68 -9.48
N ARG A 97 -9.55 7.37 -9.68
CA ARG A 97 -8.59 6.51 -10.36
C ARG A 97 -9.34 5.36 -11.03
N THR A 98 -9.56 5.46 -12.34
CA THR A 98 -10.25 4.42 -13.11
C THR A 98 -9.52 4.12 -14.41
N GLY A 99 -9.81 2.96 -15.01
CA GLY A 99 -9.30 2.52 -16.29
C GLY A 99 -8.55 1.20 -16.21
N ASP A 100 -8.08 0.75 -17.37
CA ASP A 100 -7.38 -0.52 -17.53
C ASP A 100 -6.04 -0.52 -16.80
N GLN A 101 -5.71 -1.68 -16.22
CA GLN A 101 -4.47 -1.92 -15.49
C GLN A 101 -4.25 -0.96 -14.30
N LYS A 102 -5.33 -0.33 -13.79
CA LYS A 102 -5.25 0.55 -12.62
C LYS A 102 -5.46 -0.19 -11.30
N GLY A 103 -5.74 -1.49 -11.32
CA GLY A 103 -6.08 -2.27 -10.13
C GLY A 103 -7.50 -1.95 -9.70
N ALA A 104 -7.69 -1.73 -8.40
CA ALA A 104 -8.97 -1.28 -7.88
C ALA A 104 -9.38 0.07 -8.50
N GLN A 105 -10.65 0.17 -8.89
CA GLN A 105 -11.25 1.36 -9.46
C GLN A 105 -11.75 2.25 -8.32
N VAL A 106 -11.32 3.50 -8.28
CA VAL A 106 -11.62 4.44 -7.20
C VAL A 106 -12.46 5.58 -7.75
N VAL A 107 -13.64 5.78 -7.15
CA VAL A 107 -14.59 6.80 -7.58
C VAL A 107 -15.21 7.53 -6.38
N LEU A 108 -15.55 8.80 -6.57
CA LEU A 108 -16.35 9.57 -5.63
C LEU A 108 -17.82 9.38 -5.97
N THR A 109 -18.64 9.07 -4.96
CA THR A 109 -20.08 8.90 -5.10
C THR A 109 -20.83 10.23 -4.88
N HIS A 110 -22.06 10.33 -5.39
CA HIS A 110 -22.91 11.51 -5.20
C HIS A 110 -23.24 11.81 -3.73
N ASP A 111 -23.33 10.76 -2.89
CA ASP A 111 -23.55 10.86 -1.45
C ASP A 111 -22.26 11.16 -0.65
N GLY A 112 -21.14 11.42 -1.33
CA GLY A 112 -19.91 11.95 -0.72
C GLY A 112 -18.97 10.89 -0.15
N PHE A 113 -19.09 9.63 -0.56
CA PHE A 113 -18.19 8.53 -0.17
C PHE A 113 -17.19 8.24 -1.28
N VAL A 114 -16.05 7.66 -0.90
CA VAL A 114 -15.16 7.03 -1.87
C VAL A 114 -15.51 5.56 -1.95
N ALA A 115 -15.85 5.12 -3.16
CA ALA A 115 -16.02 3.72 -3.51
C ALA A 115 -14.72 3.20 -4.13
N LYS A 116 -14.13 2.19 -3.52
CA LYS A 116 -12.99 1.43 -4.07
C LYS A 116 -13.49 0.05 -4.49
N ILE A 117 -13.45 -0.22 -5.78
CA ILE A 117 -14.09 -1.35 -6.46
C ILE A 117 -13.00 -2.30 -6.98
N TYR A 118 -12.95 -3.52 -6.45
CA TYR A 118 -11.93 -4.53 -6.73
C TYR A 118 -12.38 -5.42 -7.87
N ASP A 119 -12.28 -4.87 -9.08
CA ASP A 119 -12.66 -5.55 -10.30
C ASP A 119 -11.45 -6.19 -10.99
N PRO A 120 -11.33 -7.53 -11.00
CA PRO A 120 -10.21 -8.23 -11.62
C PRO A 120 -9.98 -7.89 -13.10
N LEU A 121 -11.00 -7.46 -13.85
CA LEU A 121 -10.86 -7.08 -15.26
C LEU A 121 -10.00 -5.83 -15.47
N TYR A 122 -9.78 -5.02 -14.44
CA TYR A 122 -9.01 -3.78 -14.53
C TYR A 122 -7.68 -3.84 -13.76
N TYR A 123 -7.33 -5.01 -13.24
CA TYR A 123 -5.99 -5.29 -12.72
C TYR A 123 -5.01 -5.54 -13.87
N SER A 124 -3.71 -5.33 -13.63
CA SER A 124 -2.69 -5.68 -14.62
C SER A 124 -2.64 -7.20 -14.77
N PHE A 125 -3.00 -7.69 -15.95
CA PHE A 125 -2.96 -9.12 -16.26
C PHE A 125 -1.54 -9.63 -16.54
N TYR A 126 -0.62 -8.71 -16.77
CA TYR A 126 0.79 -8.99 -16.99
C TYR A 126 1.62 -8.35 -15.89
N ASP A 127 2.69 -9.04 -15.51
CA ASP A 127 3.68 -8.48 -14.60
C ASP A 127 4.41 -7.30 -15.27
N VAL A 128 4.74 -6.28 -14.48
CA VAL A 128 5.36 -5.05 -14.99
C VAL A 128 6.83 -5.30 -15.34
N ASP A 129 7.53 -6.10 -14.53
CA ASP A 129 8.94 -6.41 -14.71
C ASP A 129 9.14 -7.60 -15.66
N PHE A 130 8.14 -8.47 -15.75
CA PHE A 130 8.12 -9.63 -16.64
C PHE A 130 6.86 -9.58 -17.54
N PRO A 131 6.85 -8.78 -18.62
CA PRO A 131 5.66 -8.58 -19.45
C PRO A 131 5.06 -9.85 -20.08
N ASP A 132 5.85 -10.91 -20.20
CA ASP A 132 5.39 -12.22 -20.69
C ASP A 132 4.71 -13.05 -19.60
N LEU A 133 4.90 -12.70 -18.32
CA LEU A 133 4.33 -13.41 -17.18
C LEU A 133 2.91 -12.90 -16.89
N LYS A 134 1.93 -13.77 -17.09
CA LYS A 134 0.54 -13.48 -16.69
C LYS A 134 0.34 -13.62 -15.18
N LEU A 135 -0.51 -12.76 -14.64
CA LEU A 135 -0.86 -12.73 -13.22
C LEU A 135 -2.31 -13.17 -12.98
N ASP A 136 -2.55 -13.87 -11.86
CA ASP A 136 -3.89 -14.22 -11.41
C ASP A 136 -4.62 -13.00 -10.83
N VAL A 137 -5.19 -12.18 -11.71
CA VAL A 137 -5.88 -10.93 -11.36
C VAL A 137 -7.07 -11.13 -10.42
N SER A 138 -7.74 -12.29 -10.49
CA SER A 138 -8.84 -12.63 -9.57
C SER A 138 -8.32 -12.83 -8.15
N TRP A 139 -7.17 -13.48 -8.00
CA TRP A 139 -6.50 -13.63 -6.71
C TRP A 139 -6.03 -12.27 -6.16
N TRP A 140 -5.37 -11.44 -6.98
CA TRP A 140 -4.88 -10.12 -6.55
C TRP A 140 -6.01 -9.19 -6.09
N ALA A 141 -7.07 -9.04 -6.88
CA ALA A 141 -8.22 -8.23 -6.51
C ALA A 141 -8.90 -8.72 -5.23
N HIS A 142 -9.02 -10.05 -5.07
CA HIS A 142 -9.60 -10.63 -3.87
C HIS A 142 -8.71 -10.44 -2.63
N ARG A 143 -7.39 -10.59 -2.78
CA ARG A 143 -6.42 -10.34 -1.70
C ARG A 143 -6.50 -8.90 -1.23
N ASP A 144 -6.38 -7.94 -2.14
CA ASP A 144 -6.42 -6.51 -1.78
C ASP A 144 -7.74 -6.15 -1.08
N TYR A 145 -8.88 -6.64 -1.60
CA TYR A 145 -10.19 -6.46 -0.97
C TYR A 145 -10.23 -7.01 0.47
N THR A 146 -9.83 -8.27 0.67
CA THR A 146 -9.94 -8.91 1.98
C THR A 146 -8.98 -8.31 3.00
N TYR A 147 -7.77 -7.95 2.59
CA TYR A 147 -6.77 -7.32 3.45
C TYR A 147 -7.23 -5.93 3.88
N GLU A 148 -7.70 -5.12 2.93
CA GLU A 148 -8.12 -3.75 3.22
C GLU A 148 -9.39 -3.72 4.07
N VAL A 149 -10.36 -4.61 3.83
CA VAL A 149 -11.52 -4.75 4.73
C VAL A 149 -11.09 -5.14 6.14
N ALA A 150 -10.19 -6.12 6.28
CA ALA A 150 -9.73 -6.55 7.59
C ALA A 150 -9.03 -5.39 8.33
N ALA A 151 -8.19 -4.62 7.64
CA ALA A 151 -7.52 -3.43 8.19
C ALA A 151 -8.52 -2.39 8.68
N TYR A 152 -9.50 -2.01 7.85
CA TYR A 152 -10.50 -1.03 8.26
C TYR A 152 -11.43 -1.52 9.37
N GLN A 153 -11.78 -2.81 9.39
CA GLN A 153 -12.53 -3.41 10.49
C GLN A 153 -11.73 -3.40 11.79
N PHE A 154 -10.43 -3.71 11.72
CA PHE A 154 -9.51 -3.67 12.86
C PHE A 154 -9.40 -2.27 13.47
N LEU A 155 -9.32 -1.24 12.62
CA LEU A 155 -9.25 0.16 13.06
C LEU A 155 -10.60 0.75 13.46
N SER A 156 -11.70 0.10 13.12
CA SER A 156 -13.05 0.59 13.45
C SER A 156 -13.25 0.64 14.96
N GLY A 157 -13.60 1.82 15.48
CA GLY A 157 -13.77 2.05 16.92
C GLY A 157 -12.47 2.39 17.67
N THR A 158 -11.33 2.44 16.98
CA THR A 158 -10.07 2.98 17.54
C THR A 158 -9.96 4.49 17.30
N SER A 159 -8.99 5.14 17.95
CA SER A 159 -8.70 6.56 17.74
C SER A 159 -8.20 6.89 16.33
N PHE A 160 -7.69 5.91 15.56
CA PHE A 160 -7.16 6.13 14.21
C PHE A 160 -8.26 6.43 13.19
N SER A 161 -9.45 5.84 13.36
CA SER A 161 -10.52 5.92 12.36
C SER A 161 -11.10 7.34 12.28
N GLY A 162 -10.96 7.95 11.10
CA GLY A 162 -11.36 9.34 10.86
C GLY A 162 -10.36 10.39 11.34
N THR A 163 -9.20 9.98 11.86
CA THR A 163 -8.11 10.89 12.26
C THR A 163 -6.88 10.60 11.40
N ALA A 164 -6.23 9.46 11.61
CA ALA A 164 -5.04 9.01 10.88
C ALA A 164 -5.38 8.13 9.68
N THR A 165 -6.62 7.60 9.62
CA THR A 165 -7.13 6.80 8.50
C THR A 165 -8.55 7.23 8.14
N PRO A 166 -9.08 6.87 6.95
CA PRO A 166 -10.48 7.11 6.61
C PRO A 166 -11.45 6.41 7.56
N LYS A 167 -12.62 7.02 7.80
CA LYS A 167 -13.75 6.26 8.35
C LYS A 167 -14.22 5.18 7.37
N TYR A 168 -14.52 4.00 7.90
CA TYR A 168 -14.99 2.86 7.12
C TYR A 168 -16.53 2.73 7.19
N TYR A 169 -17.17 2.62 6.03
CA TYR A 169 -18.63 2.53 5.89
C TYR A 169 -19.10 1.16 5.39
N GLY A 170 -18.24 0.15 5.49
CA GLY A 170 -18.56 -1.24 5.19
C GLY A 170 -18.05 -1.72 3.83
N SER A 171 -18.13 -3.04 3.68
CA SER A 171 -17.83 -3.81 2.49
C SER A 171 -19.12 -4.20 1.79
N TRP A 172 -19.08 -4.19 0.46
CA TRP A 172 -20.25 -4.36 -0.38
C TRP A 172 -19.93 -5.18 -1.62
N THR A 173 -20.97 -5.66 -2.28
CA THR A 173 -20.87 -6.27 -3.61
C THR A 173 -21.86 -5.61 -4.56
N ILE A 174 -21.44 -5.42 -5.81
CA ILE A 174 -22.27 -4.88 -6.89
C ILE A 174 -22.32 -5.89 -8.03
N ASP A 175 -23.39 -5.83 -8.82
CA ASP A 175 -23.55 -6.60 -10.05
C ASP A 175 -23.08 -5.74 -11.22
N VAL A 176 -22.13 -6.22 -12.02
CA VAL A 176 -21.56 -5.50 -13.17
C VAL A 176 -21.78 -6.31 -14.43
N SER A 177 -22.41 -5.71 -15.44
CA SER A 177 -22.60 -6.32 -16.75
C SER A 177 -21.32 -6.28 -17.57
N THR A 178 -21.05 -7.32 -18.35
CA THR A 178 -19.92 -7.40 -19.28
C THR A 178 -20.34 -8.18 -20.52
N SER A 179 -20.07 -7.61 -21.70
CA SER A 179 -20.39 -8.26 -22.98
C SER A 179 -19.31 -9.28 -23.35
N THR A 180 -19.70 -10.54 -23.52
CA THR A 180 -18.82 -11.65 -23.93
C THR A 180 -19.44 -12.36 -25.12
N ASN A 181 -18.75 -12.39 -26.26
CA ASN A 181 -19.24 -13.07 -27.48
C ASN A 181 -20.67 -12.65 -27.89
N GLY A 182 -21.00 -11.36 -27.72
CA GLY A 182 -22.32 -10.80 -28.01
C GLY A 182 -23.42 -11.12 -26.98
N SER A 183 -23.09 -11.82 -25.90
CA SER A 183 -23.99 -12.08 -24.77
C SER A 183 -23.60 -11.23 -23.56
N GLU A 184 -24.59 -10.67 -22.87
CA GLU A 184 -24.37 -9.95 -21.62
C GLU A 184 -24.24 -10.95 -20.47
N VAL A 185 -23.13 -10.89 -19.74
CA VAL A 185 -22.87 -11.70 -18.55
C VAL A 185 -22.75 -10.76 -17.35
N VAL A 186 -23.44 -11.08 -16.27
CA VAL A 186 -23.36 -10.33 -15.01
C VAL A 186 -22.38 -11.01 -14.09
N ARG A 187 -21.48 -10.23 -13.49
CA ARG A 187 -20.49 -10.69 -12.52
C ARG A 187 -20.59 -9.89 -11.22
N GLU A 188 -20.37 -10.57 -10.10
CA GLU A 188 -20.27 -9.92 -8.79
C GLU A 188 -18.90 -9.26 -8.62
N VAL A 189 -18.89 -7.99 -8.23
CA VAL A 189 -17.65 -7.24 -7.96
C VAL A 189 -17.67 -6.72 -6.53
N ARG A 190 -16.56 -6.94 -5.81
CA ARG A 190 -16.42 -6.53 -4.41
C ARG A 190 -15.99 -5.07 -4.35
N MET A 191 -16.44 -4.36 -3.33
CA MET A 191 -16.06 -2.97 -3.09
C MET A 191 -16.08 -2.62 -1.60
N ILE A 192 -15.43 -1.51 -1.25
CA ILE A 192 -15.57 -0.87 0.06
C ILE A 192 -16.06 0.57 -0.10
N LEU A 193 -16.71 1.08 0.94
CA LEU A 193 -17.01 2.50 1.09
C LEU A 193 -16.20 3.08 2.24
N ILE A 194 -15.49 4.16 1.96
CA ILE A 194 -14.68 4.90 2.94
C ILE A 194 -14.96 6.39 2.86
N GLU A 195 -14.51 7.12 3.89
CA GLU A 195 -14.55 8.59 3.95
C GLU A 195 -13.84 9.21 2.73
N HIS A 196 -14.46 10.22 2.14
CA HIS A 196 -13.77 11.08 1.19
C HIS A 196 -12.84 12.04 1.94
N ILE A 197 -11.54 11.91 1.69
CA ILE A 197 -10.52 12.75 2.31
C ILE A 197 -10.30 13.99 1.45
N SER A 198 -10.79 15.14 1.94
CA SER A 198 -10.61 16.43 1.29
C SER A 198 -9.22 16.99 1.60
N GLY A 199 -8.21 16.52 0.86
CA GLY A 199 -6.82 16.94 1.01
C GLY A 199 -6.03 16.82 -0.29
N ILE A 200 -4.72 17.05 -0.21
CA ILE A 200 -3.78 16.90 -1.33
C ILE A 200 -3.04 15.57 -1.15
N CYS A 201 -2.90 14.78 -2.22
CA CYS A 201 -2.03 13.60 -2.18
C CYS A 201 -0.59 14.05 -1.96
N MET A 202 0.12 13.41 -1.05
CA MET A 202 1.53 13.70 -0.83
C MET A 202 2.37 13.45 -2.11
N CYS A 203 1.91 12.57 -3.00
CA CYS A 203 2.47 12.35 -4.33
C CYS A 203 2.38 13.54 -5.31
N ASP A 204 1.43 14.45 -5.10
CA ASP A 204 1.21 15.62 -5.97
C ASP A 204 2.00 16.86 -5.50
N ILE A 205 2.77 16.73 -4.42
CA ILE A 205 3.58 17.79 -3.84
C ILE A 205 5.03 17.54 -4.22
N ASP A 206 5.71 18.56 -4.76
CA ASP A 206 7.17 18.57 -4.82
C ASP A 206 7.71 18.94 -3.43
N PRO A 207 8.30 17.99 -2.66
CA PRO A 207 8.73 18.28 -1.30
C PRO A 207 9.95 19.20 -1.23
N THR A 208 10.64 19.42 -2.36
CA THR A 208 11.86 20.25 -2.43
C THR A 208 11.58 21.70 -2.81
N LYS A 209 10.49 21.95 -3.55
CA LYS A 209 10.13 23.28 -4.04
C LYS A 209 8.74 23.76 -3.63
N GLY A 210 7.83 22.83 -3.38
CA GLY A 210 6.41 23.11 -3.14
C GLY A 210 6.08 23.47 -1.69
N ILE A 211 6.95 23.15 -0.74
CA ILE A 211 6.70 23.35 0.69
C ILE A 211 7.97 23.77 1.44
N THR A 212 7.80 24.33 2.64
CA THR A 212 8.92 24.72 3.51
C THR A 212 9.50 23.51 4.25
N ASN A 213 10.74 23.63 4.74
CA ASN A 213 11.34 22.60 5.59
C ASN A 213 10.52 22.31 6.85
N ALA A 214 9.93 23.33 7.48
CA ALA A 214 9.09 23.17 8.67
C ALA A 214 7.81 22.37 8.36
N ALA A 215 7.17 22.64 7.22
CA ALA A 215 6.01 21.87 6.75
C ALA A 215 6.38 20.40 6.50
N ARG A 216 7.49 20.17 5.79
CA ARG A 216 8.02 18.82 5.50
C ARG A 216 8.34 18.05 6.78
N GLU A 217 9.00 18.69 7.75
CA GLU A 217 9.32 18.12 9.06
C GLU A 217 8.05 17.75 9.84
N ASN A 218 7.04 18.64 9.88
CA ASN A 218 5.77 18.36 10.55
C ASN A 218 5.00 17.17 9.91
N ILE A 219 4.96 17.10 8.57
CA ILE A 219 4.34 15.99 7.83
C ILE A 219 5.04 14.68 8.18
N MET A 220 6.37 14.62 8.05
CA MET A 220 7.13 13.40 8.29
C MET A 220 7.06 12.96 9.75
N TYR A 221 7.15 13.89 10.68
CA TYR A 221 6.99 13.60 12.10
C TYR A 221 5.66 12.91 12.40
N LYS A 222 4.53 13.48 11.92
CA LYS A 222 3.20 12.91 12.13
C LYS A 222 3.03 11.56 11.44
N LEU A 223 3.53 11.41 10.22
CA LEU A 223 3.48 10.14 9.47
C LEU A 223 4.21 9.01 10.22
N ILE A 224 5.42 9.29 10.70
CA ILE A 224 6.26 8.34 11.43
C ILE A 224 5.60 7.88 12.73
N GLU A 225 4.99 8.82 13.47
CA GLU A 225 4.25 8.48 14.69
C GLU A 225 3.00 7.65 14.37
N ILE A 226 2.22 8.01 13.34
CA ILE A 226 1.04 7.24 12.94
C ILE A 226 1.42 5.81 12.57
N GLU A 227 2.45 5.63 11.74
CA GLU A 227 2.89 4.31 11.30
C GLU A 227 3.38 3.46 12.49
N THR A 228 4.17 4.05 13.38
CA THR A 228 4.66 3.37 14.59
C THR A 228 3.49 2.98 15.51
N ASP A 229 2.53 3.88 15.72
CA ASP A 229 1.36 3.63 16.57
C ASP A 229 0.45 2.54 15.99
N LEU A 230 0.30 2.49 14.66
CA LEU A 230 -0.42 1.40 13.99
C LEU A 230 0.28 0.06 14.22
N ARG A 231 1.62 0.02 14.16
CA ARG A 231 2.40 -1.20 14.47
C ARG A 231 2.25 -1.62 15.92
N ILE A 232 2.30 -0.67 16.86
CA ILE A 232 2.05 -0.92 18.29
C ILE A 232 0.65 -1.52 18.49
N ALA A 233 -0.34 -1.02 17.75
CA ALA A 233 -1.69 -1.59 17.78
C ALA A 233 -1.76 -3.00 17.18
N GLY A 234 -0.72 -3.48 16.49
CA GLY A 234 -0.67 -4.80 15.86
C GLY A 234 -1.03 -4.80 14.37
N MET A 235 -1.08 -3.62 13.72
CA MET A 235 -1.32 -3.48 12.28
C MET A 235 -0.08 -2.94 11.56
N ASN A 236 0.40 -3.64 10.55
CA ASN A 236 1.49 -3.18 9.69
C ASN A 236 0.92 -2.81 8.30
N PRO A 237 0.91 -1.51 7.90
CA PRO A 237 0.34 -1.08 6.63
C PRO A 237 1.03 -1.63 5.37
N LYS A 238 2.33 -1.94 5.45
CA LYS A 238 3.20 -2.49 4.38
C LYS A 238 3.42 -1.65 3.11
N ASP A 239 2.55 -0.71 2.76
CA ASP A 239 2.69 0.15 1.56
C ASP A 239 2.69 1.65 1.91
N ASN A 240 3.67 2.06 2.72
CA ASN A 240 3.83 3.45 3.13
C ASN A 240 4.63 4.22 2.10
N CYS A 241 3.90 4.92 1.22
CA CYS A 241 4.46 5.71 0.14
C CYS A 241 3.62 6.97 -0.08
N PRO A 242 4.18 8.04 -0.68
CA PRO A 242 3.48 9.31 -0.88
C PRO A 242 2.11 9.20 -1.58
N ARG A 243 1.94 8.25 -2.50
CA ARG A 243 0.65 8.02 -3.20
C ARG A 243 -0.48 7.54 -2.29
N ASN A 244 -0.15 7.01 -1.11
CA ASN A 244 -1.08 6.45 -0.15
C ASN A 244 -1.26 7.37 1.08
N ILE A 245 -0.88 8.65 0.96
CA ILE A 245 -0.96 9.62 2.06
C ILE A 245 -1.67 10.87 1.57
N MET A 246 -2.74 11.23 2.26
CA MET A 246 -3.50 12.45 2.04
C MET A 246 -3.18 13.46 3.15
N LEU A 247 -2.86 14.69 2.76
CA LEU A 247 -2.61 15.81 3.67
C LEU A 247 -3.81 16.74 3.69
N CYS A 248 -4.45 16.89 4.85
CA CYS A 248 -5.56 17.81 5.04
C CYS A 248 -5.14 18.92 5.99
N ALA A 249 -4.92 20.11 5.43
CA ALA A 249 -4.67 21.33 6.19
C ALA A 249 -5.58 22.44 5.66
N PRO A 250 -6.18 23.26 6.53
CA PRO A 250 -6.79 24.52 6.12
C PRO A 250 -5.78 25.35 5.33
N ASP A 251 -6.22 25.92 4.20
CA ASP A 251 -5.41 26.80 3.34
C ASP A 251 -4.07 26.20 2.86
N ASN A 252 -3.93 24.88 2.90
CA ASN A 252 -2.69 24.14 2.62
C ASN A 252 -1.50 24.54 3.50
N ASP A 253 -1.76 25.07 4.71
CA ASP A 253 -0.71 25.34 5.68
C ASP A 253 -0.33 24.07 6.45
N PHE A 254 0.65 23.35 5.91
CA PHE A 254 1.13 22.10 6.50
C PHE A 254 2.02 22.29 7.74
N THR A 255 2.27 23.53 8.20
CA THR A 255 3.02 23.76 9.45
C THR A 255 2.16 23.66 10.70
N ARG A 256 0.83 23.60 10.53
CA ARG A 256 -0.11 23.63 11.64
C ARG A 256 -0.12 22.33 12.44
N ASP A 257 -0.37 22.46 13.73
CA ASP A 257 -0.53 21.32 14.64
C ASP A 257 -1.78 20.48 14.33
N ASP A 258 -2.82 21.09 13.76
CA ASP A 258 -4.07 20.42 13.36
C ASP A 258 -4.00 19.79 11.96
N LEU A 259 -2.82 19.78 11.30
CA LEU A 259 -2.59 19.02 10.08
C LEU A 259 -2.98 17.55 10.31
N ARG A 260 -3.94 17.08 9.51
CA ARG A 260 -4.33 15.68 9.42
C ARG A 260 -3.49 15.00 8.33
N VAL A 261 -2.63 14.08 8.75
CA VAL A 261 -1.97 13.12 7.86
C VAL A 261 -2.82 11.86 7.85
N CYS A 262 -3.32 11.47 6.69
CA CYS A 262 -4.26 10.35 6.56
C CYS A 262 -3.67 9.27 5.64
N LEU A 263 -3.40 8.08 6.20
CA LEU A 263 -2.97 6.91 5.45
C LEU A 263 -4.19 6.25 4.81
N ILE A 264 -4.07 5.93 3.52
CA ILE A 264 -5.07 5.25 2.72
C ILE A 264 -4.47 3.99 2.08
N ASP A 265 -5.30 3.20 1.40
CA ASP A 265 -4.89 1.98 0.69
C ASP A 265 -4.22 0.91 1.57
N PHE A 266 -5.05 0.16 2.30
CA PHE A 266 -4.58 -0.95 3.14
C PHE A 266 -4.62 -2.31 2.42
N GLY A 267 -4.55 -2.35 1.08
CA GLY A 267 -4.59 -3.59 0.30
C GLY A 267 -3.44 -4.56 0.61
N MET A 268 -2.35 -4.06 1.18
CA MET A 268 -1.18 -4.86 1.60
C MET A 268 -1.04 -5.00 3.12
N ALA A 269 -1.98 -4.44 3.90
CA ALA A 269 -1.84 -4.39 5.34
C ALA A 269 -1.95 -5.77 5.99
N THR A 270 -1.22 -5.95 7.09
CA THR A 270 -1.20 -7.20 7.86
C THR A 270 -1.57 -6.93 9.31
N ILE A 271 -2.39 -7.81 9.89
CA ILE A 271 -2.87 -7.70 11.27
C ILE A 271 -2.34 -8.88 12.06
N GLN A 272 -1.55 -8.60 13.10
CA GLN A 272 -0.86 -9.60 13.90
C GLN A 272 -1.81 -10.61 14.55
N SER A 273 -2.94 -10.14 15.09
CA SER A 273 -3.93 -11.01 15.75
C SER A 273 -4.62 -12.00 14.80
N LEU A 274 -4.52 -11.79 13.48
CA LEU A 274 -5.09 -12.67 12.46
C LEU A 274 -4.05 -13.63 11.86
N MET A 275 -2.77 -13.48 12.21
CA MET A 275 -1.71 -14.43 11.85
C MET A 275 -1.70 -15.58 12.86
N LYS A 276 -1.88 -16.83 12.41
CA LYS A 276 -2.12 -18.00 13.29
C LYS A 276 -0.85 -18.51 13.98
N LYS A 277 0.33 -18.15 13.50
CA LYS A 277 1.62 -18.67 13.99
C LYS A 277 2.73 -17.63 13.86
N ARG A 278 3.09 -16.94 14.94
CA ARG A 278 4.53 -16.74 15.33
C ARG A 278 4.78 -15.70 16.40
N TRP A 279 3.81 -14.88 16.73
CA TRP A 279 4.05 -13.81 17.69
C TRP A 279 3.12 -13.99 18.88
N ASP A 280 3.53 -14.87 19.80
CA ASP A 280 3.39 -14.56 21.22
C ASP A 280 4.22 -13.29 21.46
N SER A 281 3.70 -12.18 20.92
CA SER A 281 4.30 -10.87 20.98
C SER A 281 3.98 -10.40 22.38
N GLY A 282 4.81 -10.87 23.29
CA GLY A 282 5.09 -10.14 24.50
C GLY A 282 5.15 -8.65 24.22
N PRO A 283 4.84 -7.80 25.20
CA PRO A 283 4.71 -6.36 24.98
C PRO A 283 5.93 -5.81 24.27
N GLN A 284 5.79 -5.49 22.98
CA GLN A 284 6.95 -5.12 22.19
C GLN A 284 7.42 -3.74 22.65
N LEU A 285 8.73 -3.64 22.92
CA LEU A 285 9.37 -2.35 23.02
C LEU A 285 9.28 -1.73 21.62
N TYR A 286 8.82 -0.49 21.53
CA TYR A 286 8.68 0.18 20.25
C TYR A 286 9.29 1.55 20.32
N ASN A 287 10.06 1.85 19.29
CA ASN A 287 10.53 3.20 19.01
C ASN A 287 10.54 3.42 17.49
N PRO A 288 10.08 4.59 16.98
CA PRO A 288 10.11 4.86 15.54
C PRO A 288 11.47 4.64 14.88
N ILE A 289 12.58 4.88 15.59
CA ILE A 289 13.95 4.71 15.09
C ILE A 289 14.16 3.30 14.55
N GLU A 290 13.58 2.26 15.15
CA GLU A 290 13.77 0.86 14.70
C GLU A 290 13.39 0.64 13.24
N SER A 291 12.35 1.31 12.77
CA SER A 291 11.83 1.16 11.41
C SER A 291 12.25 2.29 10.46
N TRP A 292 12.72 3.41 11.01
CA TRP A 292 12.94 4.64 10.25
C TRP A 292 14.39 5.16 10.27
N TRP A 293 15.32 4.46 10.93
CA TRP A 293 16.70 4.95 11.07
C TRP A 293 17.43 5.19 9.74
N SER A 294 17.15 4.42 8.69
CA SER A 294 17.74 4.64 7.35
C SER A 294 16.79 5.35 6.38
N ALA A 295 15.49 5.02 6.43
CA ALA A 295 14.39 5.62 5.64
C ALA A 295 14.75 6.02 4.19
N SER A 296 15.60 5.26 3.51
CA SER A 296 16.27 5.67 2.27
C SER A 296 15.31 5.96 1.12
N LEU A 297 14.15 5.30 1.06
CA LEU A 297 13.11 5.60 0.07
C LEU A 297 12.51 7.00 0.26
N TRP A 298 12.38 7.46 1.51
CA TRP A 298 11.86 8.80 1.79
C TRP A 298 12.88 9.90 1.48
N VAL A 299 14.17 9.55 1.55
CA VAL A 299 15.26 10.39 1.06
C VAL A 299 15.19 10.54 -0.45
N SER A 300 15.05 9.43 -1.18
CA SER A 300 14.98 9.45 -2.65
C SER A 300 13.73 10.16 -3.17
N TRP A 301 12.63 10.13 -2.42
CA TRP A 301 11.43 10.93 -2.71
C TRP A 301 11.54 12.41 -2.28
N GLY A 302 12.64 12.83 -1.65
CA GLY A 302 12.89 14.21 -1.23
C GLY A 302 12.14 14.67 0.02
N TRP A 303 11.51 13.75 0.74
CA TRP A 303 10.74 14.02 1.96
C TRP A 303 11.61 14.08 3.22
N LEU A 304 12.78 13.47 3.18
CA LEU A 304 13.81 13.57 4.22
C LEU A 304 15.08 14.25 3.66
N PRO A 305 16.01 14.70 4.52
CA PRO A 305 17.30 15.22 4.07
C PRO A 305 18.04 14.24 3.14
N PRO A 306 18.79 14.75 2.13
CA PRO A 306 19.50 13.91 1.16
C PRO A 306 20.70 13.15 1.74
N ASP A 307 21.21 13.58 2.89
CA ASP A 307 22.35 12.97 3.57
C ASP A 307 21.86 11.97 4.63
N ASP A 308 22.24 10.70 4.48
CA ASP A 308 21.83 9.61 5.38
C ASP A 308 22.20 9.89 6.85
N LYS A 309 23.34 10.55 7.10
CA LYS A 309 23.75 10.91 8.45
C LYS A 309 22.86 12.02 9.01
N GLU A 310 22.46 12.99 8.20
CA GLU A 310 21.46 14.00 8.59
C GLU A 310 20.10 13.37 8.91
N VAL A 311 19.68 12.34 8.15
CA VAL A 311 18.45 11.59 8.42
C VAL A 311 18.55 10.86 9.76
N VAL A 312 19.63 10.12 9.97
CA VAL A 312 19.91 9.43 11.24
C VAL A 312 19.89 10.43 12.38
N ASP A 313 20.64 11.54 12.27
CA ASP A 313 20.70 12.60 13.30
C ASP A 313 19.31 13.20 13.57
N TRP A 314 18.51 13.44 12.53
CA TRP A 314 17.16 13.97 12.64
C TRP A 314 16.21 13.00 13.34
N VAL A 315 16.23 11.72 12.98
CA VAL A 315 15.42 10.66 13.61
C VAL A 315 15.81 10.49 15.08
N TRP A 316 17.12 10.45 15.39
CA TRP A 316 17.62 10.37 16.76
C TRP A 316 17.24 11.59 17.60
N LYS A 317 17.31 12.79 17.03
CA LYS A 317 16.90 14.04 17.69
C LYS A 317 15.44 13.98 18.17
N HIS A 318 14.56 13.38 17.37
CA HIS A 318 13.12 13.37 17.67
C HIS A 318 12.70 12.22 18.57
N TRP A 319 13.28 11.02 18.40
CA TRP A 319 12.79 9.82 19.08
C TRP A 319 13.82 9.10 19.96
N GLY A 320 15.08 9.57 20.01
CA GLY A 320 16.16 8.89 20.75
C GLY A 320 15.88 8.77 22.25
N ASP A 321 15.34 9.83 22.84
CA ASP A 321 14.97 9.87 24.27
C ASP A 321 13.49 9.51 24.52
N GLY A 322 12.91 8.69 23.64
CA GLY A 322 11.54 8.17 23.77
C GLY A 322 10.45 9.01 23.10
N GLY A 323 10.81 9.93 22.21
CA GLY A 323 9.84 10.77 21.51
C GLY A 323 9.25 11.88 22.37
N ARG A 324 8.23 12.56 21.85
CA ARG A 324 7.47 13.57 22.60
C ARG A 324 6.81 12.92 23.82
N ASP A 325 6.95 13.57 24.97
CA ASP A 325 6.37 13.15 26.25
C ASP A 325 6.82 11.76 26.75
N GLY A 326 7.92 11.21 26.21
CA GLY A 326 8.39 9.88 26.57
C GLY A 326 7.44 8.76 26.14
N LYS A 327 6.69 8.97 25.05
CA LYS A 327 5.69 8.04 24.50
C LYS A 327 6.27 6.67 24.12
N TYR A 328 7.52 6.63 23.68
CA TYR A 328 8.22 5.45 23.18
C TYR A 328 9.37 5.04 24.11
N ASN A 329 9.84 3.81 24.00
CA ASN A 329 11.02 3.36 24.75
C ASN A 329 12.28 4.12 24.33
N LYS A 330 13.23 4.30 25.24
CA LYS A 330 14.48 4.99 24.94
C LYS A 330 15.41 4.10 24.13
N MET A 331 16.18 4.70 23.24
CA MET A 331 17.15 3.99 22.41
C MET A 331 18.57 4.42 22.76
N ILE A 332 19.53 3.50 22.63
CA ILE A 332 20.96 3.78 22.77
C ILE A 332 21.58 3.91 21.39
N ARG A 333 22.23 5.05 21.15
CA ARG A 333 22.97 5.32 19.92
C ARG A 333 24.42 4.88 20.10
N ASP A 334 24.92 4.05 19.19
CA ASP A 334 26.35 3.84 19.05
C ASP A 334 26.97 5.04 18.31
N TRP A 335 27.80 5.82 19.00
CA TRP A 335 28.46 7.00 18.43
C TRP A 335 29.68 6.66 17.58
N HIS A 336 30.24 5.45 17.74
CA HIS A 336 31.35 4.98 16.93
C HIS A 336 30.85 4.42 15.59
N GLU A 337 29.64 3.86 15.59
CA GLU A 337 29.01 3.30 14.41
C GLU A 337 27.56 3.81 14.26
N PRO A 338 27.36 5.11 13.95
CA PRO A 338 26.04 5.75 13.97
C PRO A 338 25.07 5.20 12.91
N THR A 339 25.57 4.44 11.94
CA THR A 339 24.79 3.75 10.90
C THR A 339 24.42 2.31 11.29
N TRP A 340 24.84 1.82 12.45
CA TRP A 340 24.40 0.51 12.92
C TRP A 340 22.95 0.56 13.39
N PRO A 341 22.24 -0.58 13.30
CA PRO A 341 20.88 -0.67 13.80
C PRO A 341 20.79 -0.21 15.27
N PRO A 342 19.75 0.56 15.62
CA PRO A 342 19.58 1.09 16.97
C PRO A 342 19.33 -0.06 17.96
N GLN A 343 19.71 0.13 19.23
CA GLN A 343 19.49 -0.85 20.30
C GLN A 343 18.66 -0.24 21.43
N PHE A 344 17.79 -1.03 22.06
CA PHE A 344 17.12 -0.64 23.30
C PHE A 344 18.10 -0.60 24.46
N THR A 345 17.71 0.10 25.54
CA THR A 345 18.50 0.07 26.77
C THR A 345 18.49 -1.34 27.39
N GLN A 346 19.58 -1.69 28.09
CA GLN A 346 19.64 -2.97 28.80
C GLN A 346 18.54 -3.06 29.88
N GLU A 347 18.19 -1.93 30.49
CA GLU A 347 17.10 -1.80 31.46
C GLU A 347 15.74 -2.13 30.81
N ASP A 348 15.42 -1.54 29.66
CA ASP A 348 14.19 -1.86 28.91
C ASP A 348 14.13 -3.35 28.54
N ILE A 349 15.26 -3.92 28.11
CA ILE A 349 15.38 -5.34 27.77
C ILE A 349 15.13 -6.22 29.01
N ASP A 350 15.68 -5.86 30.16
CA ASP A 350 15.55 -6.64 31.39
C ASP A 350 14.15 -6.53 32.00
N ASP A 351 13.54 -5.34 31.96
CA ASP A 351 12.15 -5.13 32.34
C ASP A 351 11.19 -5.93 31.43
N PHE A 352 11.46 -5.93 30.12
CA PHE A 352 10.72 -6.74 29.16
C PHE A 352 10.85 -8.25 29.48
N ARG A 353 12.06 -8.75 29.74
CA ARG A 353 12.29 -10.15 30.12
C ARG A 353 11.55 -10.52 31.40
N LYS A 354 11.57 -9.64 32.40
CA LYS A 354 10.88 -9.84 33.68
C LYS A 354 9.37 -9.90 33.49
N MET A 355 8.80 -9.01 32.70
CA MET A 355 7.36 -8.99 32.38
C MET A 355 6.90 -10.24 31.65
N MET A 356 7.74 -10.79 30.77
CA MET A 356 7.45 -12.03 30.05
C MET A 356 7.54 -13.29 30.91
N GLY A 357 7.85 -13.16 32.21
CA GLY A 357 8.12 -14.31 33.06
C GLY A 357 9.38 -15.08 32.64
N CYS A 358 10.20 -14.48 31.77
CA CYS A 358 11.51 -14.97 31.36
C CYS A 358 12.56 -14.57 32.40
N THR A 359 12.26 -14.76 33.69
CA THR A 359 13.33 -14.82 34.69
C THR A 359 14.19 -16.02 34.30
N HIS A 360 15.51 -15.82 34.12
CA HIS A 360 16.45 -16.90 33.83
C HIS A 360 16.11 -18.06 34.74
N GLY A 361 15.52 -19.12 34.18
CA GLY A 361 14.88 -20.15 34.98
C GLY A 361 15.90 -20.66 35.98
N THR A 362 15.66 -20.40 37.27
CA THR A 362 16.39 -21.06 38.34
C THR A 362 16.16 -22.54 38.08
N LYS A 363 17.15 -23.22 37.50
CA LYS A 363 17.05 -24.64 37.21
C LYS A 363 16.95 -25.34 38.56
N ARG A 364 15.73 -25.65 38.99
CA ARG A 364 15.53 -26.59 40.09
C ARG A 364 16.11 -27.92 39.64
N THR A 365 17.13 -28.41 40.34
CA THR A 365 17.57 -29.79 40.20
C THR A 365 16.42 -30.70 40.67
N ALA A 366 16.41 -31.97 40.24
CA ALA A 366 15.34 -32.92 40.51
C ALA A 366 15.08 -33.18 42.02
N ASP A 367 16.02 -32.71 42.83
CA ASP A 367 16.17 -32.82 44.28
C ASP A 367 15.62 -31.60 45.04
N GLY A 368 15.15 -30.56 44.34
CA GLY A 368 14.43 -29.43 44.96
C GLY A 368 15.31 -28.39 45.66
N GLU A 369 16.64 -28.48 45.56
CA GLU A 369 17.54 -27.43 46.06
C GLU A 369 17.72 -26.29 45.05
N GLU A 370 17.45 -25.08 45.50
CA GLU A 370 17.73 -23.84 44.76
C GLU A 370 19.21 -23.49 44.92
N LYS A 371 20.05 -23.84 43.95
CA LYS A 371 21.46 -23.39 43.91
C LYS A 371 21.60 -22.16 43.02
N THR A 372 21.95 -21.04 43.65
CA THR A 372 22.46 -19.85 42.96
C THR A 372 23.83 -20.16 42.34
N ASP A 373 23.99 -19.90 41.04
CA ASP A 373 25.25 -20.14 40.31
C ASP A 373 26.37 -19.23 40.85
N PRO A 374 27.48 -19.78 41.38
CA PRO A 374 28.56 -18.98 41.99
C PRO A 374 29.55 -18.49 40.93
N LYS A 375 29.06 -17.77 39.92
CA LYS A 375 29.89 -17.14 38.87
C LYS A 375 29.67 -15.63 38.76
N GLU A 376 29.57 -14.95 39.89
CA GLU A 376 29.79 -13.50 39.98
C GLU A 376 30.61 -13.16 41.23
N MET A 377 31.81 -13.71 41.34
CA MET A 377 32.87 -13.13 42.15
C MET A 377 34.20 -13.52 41.53
N LEU A 378 34.80 -12.62 40.75
CA LEU A 378 36.24 -12.34 40.69
C LEU A 378 36.53 -11.42 39.49
N VAL A 379 36.48 -10.11 39.76
CA VAL A 379 37.29 -9.13 39.01
C VAL A 379 38.64 -9.09 39.70
N THR A 380 39.67 -9.58 39.02
CA THR A 380 41.05 -9.16 39.27
C THR A 380 41.78 -9.00 37.94
N ASP A 381 42.43 -7.86 37.81
CA ASP A 381 43.43 -7.50 36.81
C ASP A 381 44.31 -8.67 36.35
N ASN A 382 44.58 -8.73 35.03
CA ASN A 382 45.96 -8.70 34.53
C ASN A 382 46.01 -8.56 33.00
N ASN A 383 46.77 -7.55 32.58
CA ASN A 383 47.46 -7.48 31.30
C ASN A 383 48.23 -8.78 31.03
N GLU A 384 48.06 -9.38 29.85
CA GLU A 384 49.18 -9.82 29.00
C GLU A 384 48.68 -10.39 27.65
N LYS A 385 49.22 -9.84 26.55
CA LYS A 385 49.07 -10.35 25.18
C LYS A 385 49.78 -11.70 25.03
N PRO A 386 49.25 -12.63 24.20
CA PRO A 386 50.08 -13.62 23.54
C PRO A 386 50.24 -13.33 22.04
N LYS A 387 51.47 -13.59 21.59
CA LYS A 387 51.99 -13.49 20.24
C LYS A 387 51.37 -14.54 19.31
N ARG A 388 51.10 -14.12 18.08
CA ARG A 388 50.74 -14.93 16.92
C ARG A 388 52.01 -15.58 16.35
N SER A 389 52.05 -16.91 16.24
CA SER A 389 53.03 -17.64 15.45
C SER A 389 52.34 -18.41 14.33
N GLU A 390 52.98 -18.35 13.17
CA GLU A 390 52.68 -18.98 11.89
C GLU A 390 52.63 -20.51 11.97
N LEU A 391 51.84 -21.12 11.08
CA LEU A 391 51.91 -22.48 10.50
C LEU A 391 50.71 -22.53 9.52
N GLY A 392 50.85 -22.62 8.20
CA GLY A 392 51.44 -23.73 7.46
C GLY A 392 50.31 -24.64 6.96
N PHE A 393 49.68 -24.31 5.82
CA PHE A 393 48.64 -25.14 5.20
C PHE A 393 49.23 -25.87 3.99
N GLU A 394 49.39 -27.19 4.12
CA GLU A 394 49.62 -28.13 3.02
C GLU A 394 48.29 -28.46 2.34
N LYS A 395 48.35 -28.52 1.00
CA LYS A 395 47.32 -29.09 0.12
C LYS A 395 47.50 -30.59 0.09
N ASP A 396 46.39 -31.34 0.09
CA ASP A 396 46.36 -32.67 -0.50
C ASP A 396 45.09 -32.87 -1.33
N GLU A 397 45.33 -33.35 -2.54
CA GLU A 397 44.38 -33.87 -3.52
C GLU A 397 43.98 -35.31 -3.14
N SER A 398 42.74 -35.72 -3.42
CA SER A 398 42.50 -37.04 -4.05
C SER A 398 41.03 -37.30 -4.41
N ASN A 399 40.89 -37.71 -5.67
CA ASN A 399 39.84 -38.49 -6.33
C ASN A 399 38.95 -39.39 -5.45
N SER A 400 37.69 -39.57 -5.85
CA SER A 400 37.26 -40.82 -6.51
C SER A 400 35.80 -40.81 -6.96
N ASP A 401 35.62 -41.31 -8.19
CA ASP A 401 34.38 -41.76 -8.83
C ASP A 401 33.61 -42.78 -8.00
N SER A 402 32.28 -42.76 -8.12
CA SER A 402 31.53 -44.01 -8.33
C SER A 402 30.13 -43.78 -8.89
N ASP A 403 29.92 -44.34 -10.07
CA ASP A 403 28.64 -44.71 -10.67
C ASP A 403 27.73 -45.51 -9.73
N LYS A 404 26.41 -45.29 -9.84
CA LYS A 404 25.42 -46.39 -9.74
C LYS A 404 24.06 -46.03 -10.36
N LYS A 405 23.70 -46.86 -11.34
CA LYS A 405 22.39 -47.05 -11.99
C LYS A 405 21.30 -47.61 -11.04
N SER A 406 20.07 -47.62 -11.58
CA SER A 406 18.87 -48.43 -11.26
C SER A 406 17.75 -47.58 -10.65
N ASP A 407 16.46 -47.78 -10.93
CA ASP A 407 15.75 -48.60 -11.90
C ASP A 407 14.32 -48.04 -12.03
N THR A 408 13.67 -48.47 -13.09
CA THR A 408 12.27 -48.33 -13.49
C THR A 408 11.24 -48.72 -12.42
N THR A 409 10.04 -48.11 -12.46
CA THR A 409 8.77 -48.86 -12.36
C THR A 409 7.57 -48.02 -12.79
N ASP A 410 6.87 -48.56 -13.80
CA ASP A 410 5.52 -48.22 -14.23
C ASP A 410 4.48 -48.38 -13.12
N LYS A 411 3.40 -47.61 -13.19
CA LYS A 411 2.05 -48.08 -12.81
C LYS A 411 0.96 -47.22 -13.44
N ASP A 412 0.38 -47.78 -14.50
CA ASP A 412 -0.99 -47.52 -14.94
C ASP A 412 -1.99 -47.82 -13.82
N SER A 413 -3.04 -47.01 -13.69
CA SER A 413 -4.39 -47.52 -13.36
C SER A 413 -5.47 -46.51 -13.73
N VAL A 414 -6.21 -46.91 -14.76
CA VAL A 414 -7.52 -46.44 -15.18
C VAL A 414 -8.55 -46.67 -14.05
N SER A 415 -9.44 -45.70 -13.82
CA SER A 415 -10.73 -45.95 -13.16
C SER A 415 -11.77 -44.93 -13.64
N THR A 416 -12.51 -45.34 -14.66
CA THR A 416 -13.82 -44.83 -15.06
C THR A 416 -14.88 -45.25 -14.04
N ALA A 417 -15.70 -44.30 -13.57
CA ALA A 417 -17.02 -44.61 -13.02
C ALA A 417 -17.98 -43.44 -13.25
N SER A 418 -18.91 -43.68 -14.16
CA SER A 418 -20.13 -42.92 -14.41
C SER A 418 -21.24 -43.48 -13.51
N SER A 419 -22.11 -42.63 -12.94
CA SER A 419 -23.55 -42.92 -12.79
C SER A 419 -24.33 -41.85 -12.00
N ARG A 420 -25.22 -41.17 -12.73
CA ARG A 420 -26.66 -40.95 -12.48
C ARG A 420 -27.15 -40.62 -11.06
N TYR A 421 -27.73 -39.42 -10.92
CA TYR A 421 -29.03 -39.16 -10.27
C TYR A 421 -29.62 -37.94 -11.01
N SER A 422 -30.63 -38.08 -11.87
CA SER A 422 -32.07 -38.21 -11.59
C SER A 422 -32.74 -36.88 -11.27
N ASP A 423 -33.52 -36.46 -12.27
CA ASP A 423 -34.59 -35.46 -12.29
C ASP A 423 -35.45 -35.41 -11.03
N GLN A 424 -35.82 -34.20 -10.61
CA GLN A 424 -37.13 -33.88 -10.03
C GLN A 424 -37.36 -32.36 -9.99
N GLU A 425 -38.08 -31.85 -11.00
CA GLU A 425 -39.09 -30.78 -10.85
C GLU A 425 -40.22 -31.29 -9.91
N PRO A 426 -40.98 -30.45 -9.17
CA PRO A 426 -41.85 -29.45 -9.81
C PRO A 426 -42.20 -28.18 -9.00
N ASP A 427 -43.08 -27.40 -9.65
CA ASP A 427 -44.10 -26.51 -9.10
C ASP A 427 -43.87 -25.00 -9.14
N GLN A 428 -44.42 -24.47 -10.24
CA GLN A 428 -44.89 -23.11 -10.45
C GLN A 428 -45.94 -22.71 -9.41
N ALA A 429 -45.78 -21.52 -8.83
CA ALA A 429 -46.90 -20.75 -8.30
C ALA A 429 -46.66 -19.26 -8.54
N THR A 430 -47.39 -18.72 -9.51
CA THR A 430 -47.66 -17.28 -9.67
C THR A 430 -48.68 -16.85 -8.60
N PRO A 431 -48.66 -15.57 -8.18
CA PRO A 431 -49.81 -14.77 -8.58
C PRO A 431 -49.47 -13.32 -8.97
N ARG A 432 -50.01 -12.96 -10.13
CA ARG A 432 -50.98 -11.88 -10.38
C ARG A 432 -50.71 -10.48 -9.78
N ALA A 433 -50.57 -9.56 -10.73
CA ALA A 433 -50.59 -8.12 -10.63
C ALA A 433 -51.79 -7.54 -9.84
N GLN A 434 -51.52 -6.42 -9.16
CA GLN A 434 -52.49 -5.34 -8.98
C GLN A 434 -51.86 -4.03 -9.46
N GLU A 435 -52.46 -3.48 -10.52
CA GLU A 435 -52.40 -2.07 -10.87
C GLU A 435 -53.01 -1.22 -9.75
N SER A 436 -52.38 -0.10 -9.43
CA SER A 436 -53.09 1.10 -9.03
C SER A 436 -52.30 2.33 -9.47
N ALA A 437 -53.05 3.25 -10.04
CA ALA A 437 -52.59 4.41 -10.79
C ALA A 437 -52.52 5.67 -9.92
N GLU A 438 -51.99 6.72 -10.55
CA GLU A 438 -52.18 8.15 -10.30
C GLU A 438 -51.42 8.82 -9.15
N GLY A 439 -50.75 9.93 -9.50
CA GLY A 439 -50.22 10.86 -8.50
C GLY A 439 -49.16 11.86 -8.99
N THR A 440 -49.35 12.50 -10.15
CA THR A 440 -48.60 13.69 -10.57
C THR A 440 -48.73 14.80 -9.53
N LEU A 441 -47.62 15.44 -9.11
CA LEU A 441 -47.52 16.89 -8.83
C LEU A 441 -46.06 17.30 -8.52
N ARG A 442 -45.49 18.11 -9.42
CA ARG A 442 -44.33 18.99 -9.17
C ARG A 442 -44.75 20.10 -8.18
N PRO A 443 -43.80 20.73 -7.46
CA PRO A 443 -43.43 22.07 -7.92
C PRO A 443 -41.95 22.47 -7.74
N HIS A 444 -41.56 23.34 -8.68
CA HIS A 444 -40.66 24.50 -8.62
C HIS A 444 -39.35 24.49 -7.81
N ALA A 445 -38.30 24.68 -8.61
CA ALA A 445 -36.97 25.15 -8.26
C ALA A 445 -36.94 26.51 -7.56
N THR A 446 -35.95 26.68 -6.70
CA THR A 446 -35.30 27.98 -6.46
C THR A 446 -33.79 27.78 -6.54
N ASP A 447 -33.22 28.39 -7.58
CA ASP A 447 -31.78 28.58 -7.80
C ASP A 447 -31.13 29.29 -6.62
N LYS A 448 -30.02 28.72 -6.13
CA LYS A 448 -28.94 29.48 -5.51
C LYS A 448 -27.62 28.98 -6.11
N GLN A 449 -27.13 29.73 -7.09
CA GLN A 449 -25.74 29.64 -7.55
C GLN A 449 -24.82 29.96 -6.37
N HIS A 450 -23.98 29.00 -6.00
CA HIS A 450 -22.76 29.24 -5.25
C HIS A 450 -21.61 28.88 -6.20
N ASP A 451 -20.79 29.88 -6.52
CA ASP A 451 -19.54 29.72 -7.26
C ASP A 451 -18.60 28.80 -6.46
N GLN A 452 -18.40 27.58 -6.93
CA GLN A 452 -17.25 26.75 -6.57
C GLN A 452 -16.31 26.75 -7.77
N ALA A 453 -15.09 27.24 -7.53
CA ALA A 453 -13.99 27.18 -8.46
C ALA A 453 -13.74 25.72 -8.87
N MET A 454 -14.01 25.40 -10.13
CA MET A 454 -13.61 24.13 -10.72
C MET A 454 -12.09 24.12 -10.90
N PHE A 455 -11.39 23.34 -10.08
CA PHE A 455 -10.07 22.86 -10.44
C PHE A 455 -10.24 21.72 -11.44
N THR A 456 -9.98 22.02 -12.70
CA THR A 456 -9.81 21.02 -13.75
C THR A 456 -8.51 20.25 -13.49
N PHE A 457 -8.60 18.95 -13.27
CA PHE A 457 -7.45 18.05 -13.42
C PHE A 457 -7.01 18.10 -14.88
N ASN A 458 -5.83 18.64 -15.14
CA ASN A 458 -5.23 18.61 -16.47
C ASN A 458 -4.78 17.18 -16.78
N ASP A 459 -5.55 16.50 -17.63
CA ASP A 459 -5.12 15.33 -18.40
C ASP A 459 -4.07 15.77 -19.44
N ALA A 460 -2.81 15.83 -19.02
CA ALA A 460 -1.67 15.93 -19.94
C ALA A 460 -0.37 15.48 -19.25
N GLY A 461 -0.13 14.18 -19.22
CA GLY A 461 1.18 13.59 -18.90
C GLY A 461 1.17 12.11 -19.27
N PRO A 462 2.12 11.62 -20.10
CA PRO A 462 2.11 10.23 -20.53
C PRO A 462 2.43 9.31 -19.35
N ALA A 463 1.86 8.11 -19.40
CA ALA A 463 2.10 7.01 -18.49
C ALA A 463 3.61 6.70 -18.37
N LEU A 464 4.25 7.23 -17.33
CA LEU A 464 5.57 6.84 -16.84
C LEU A 464 5.62 7.11 -15.32
N PHE A 465 4.74 6.46 -14.57
CA PHE A 465 5.02 6.09 -13.18
C PHE A 465 4.53 4.66 -12.99
N SER A 466 5.42 3.76 -13.41
CA SER A 466 5.45 2.37 -13.00
C SER A 466 5.36 2.30 -11.47
N GLN A 467 4.81 1.20 -10.95
CA GLN A 467 4.93 0.83 -9.54
C GLN A 467 6.37 1.09 -9.09
N CYS A 468 6.59 2.07 -8.21
CA CYS A 468 7.92 2.30 -7.66
C CYS A 468 8.34 1.04 -6.90
N ASP A 469 9.48 0.49 -7.34
CA ASP A 469 10.13 -0.73 -6.89
C ASP A 469 10.01 -0.98 -5.39
N SER A 470 9.35 -2.08 -5.03
CA SER A 470 9.44 -2.69 -3.71
C SER A 470 10.35 -3.93 -3.75
N ASN A 471 11.61 -3.76 -4.16
CA ASN A 471 12.63 -4.82 -4.06
C ASN A 471 13.98 -4.28 -3.52
N PRO A 472 14.26 -4.39 -2.21
CA PRO A 472 15.45 -3.78 -1.59
C PRO A 472 16.73 -4.63 -1.64
N HIS A 473 16.82 -5.68 -2.47
CA HIS A 473 17.99 -6.55 -2.51
C HIS A 473 18.52 -6.80 -3.92
N ARG A 474 19.28 -5.83 -4.46
CA ARG A 474 20.51 -6.05 -5.27
C ARG A 474 20.95 -4.74 -5.90
N HIS A 475 21.90 -4.05 -5.28
CA HIS A 475 22.88 -3.26 -6.03
C HIS A 475 24.17 -3.17 -5.20
N ASN A 476 25.13 -4.02 -5.56
CA ASN A 476 26.53 -3.76 -5.35
C ASN A 476 27.24 -3.99 -6.69
N GLU A 477 28.13 -3.04 -6.98
CA GLU A 477 29.24 -3.09 -7.94
C GLU A 477 29.03 -2.75 -9.43
N VAL A 478 29.95 -1.84 -9.83
CA VAL A 478 30.49 -1.49 -11.16
C VAL A 478 29.67 -0.55 -12.06
N GLN A 479 30.02 0.75 -12.05
CA GLN A 479 30.85 1.36 -13.10
C GLN A 479 31.05 2.87 -12.85
N SER A 480 32.28 3.22 -12.54
CA SER A 480 32.87 4.54 -12.76
C SER A 480 33.21 4.70 -14.24
N GLU A 481 32.76 5.78 -14.89
CA GLU A 481 33.61 6.61 -15.77
C GLU A 481 32.84 7.77 -16.43
N LEU A 482 33.46 8.96 -16.36
CA LEU A 482 33.44 10.08 -17.32
C LEU A 482 32.17 10.95 -17.46
N PHE A 483 32.15 12.08 -16.73
CA PHE A 483 31.62 13.35 -17.24
C PHE A 483 32.57 14.51 -16.90
N PRO A 484 32.73 15.50 -17.81
CA PRO A 484 33.69 16.59 -17.65
C PRO A 484 33.14 17.75 -16.80
N GLU A 485 34.05 18.44 -16.10
CA GLU A 485 33.79 19.63 -15.29
C GLU A 485 33.25 20.82 -16.13
N PRO A 486 32.41 21.70 -15.54
CA PRO A 486 31.99 22.92 -16.22
C PRO A 486 33.03 24.03 -16.08
N MET A 487 33.25 24.72 -17.20
CA MET A 487 34.08 25.91 -17.37
C MET A 487 33.76 27.03 -16.37
N GLU A 488 34.83 27.55 -15.76
CA GLU A 488 34.87 28.85 -15.08
C GLU A 488 34.50 29.99 -16.04
N VAL A 489 33.62 30.88 -15.59
CA VAL A 489 33.39 32.19 -16.23
C VAL A 489 33.92 33.26 -15.30
N GLU A 490 35.08 33.80 -15.64
CA GLU A 490 35.60 35.07 -15.11
C GLU A 490 34.73 36.24 -15.59
N HIS A 491 34.28 37.09 -14.66
CA HIS A 491 34.03 38.50 -14.97
C HIS A 491 34.52 39.40 -13.84
N ALA A 492 35.34 40.37 -14.25
CA ALA A 492 36.07 41.29 -13.42
C ALA A 492 35.28 42.57 -13.06
N ASP A 493 35.55 43.04 -11.84
CA ASP A 493 35.82 44.41 -11.40
C ASP A 493 34.76 45.54 -11.37
N LYS A 494 34.60 46.07 -10.13
CA LYS A 494 34.58 47.48 -9.66
C LYS A 494 33.26 48.27 -9.55
N ALA A 495 32.77 48.37 -8.30
CA ALA A 495 32.57 49.55 -7.42
C ALA A 495 32.13 50.92 -8.02
N PRO A 496 31.35 51.79 -7.31
CA PRO A 496 31.52 52.08 -5.87
C PRO A 496 30.26 52.35 -5.01
N GLN A 497 30.56 52.41 -3.70
CA GLN A 497 29.75 52.77 -2.53
C GLN A 497 28.83 53.98 -2.69
N ARG A 498 27.65 53.95 -2.04
CA ARG A 498 27.01 55.10 -1.41
C ARG A 498 26.04 54.71 -0.28
N ASP A 499 26.31 55.32 0.87
CA ASP A 499 25.44 55.84 1.93
C ASP A 499 24.35 54.98 2.59
N SER A 500 24.65 54.67 3.85
CA SER A 500 23.76 54.25 4.93
C SER A 500 22.74 55.33 5.29
N GLY A 501 21.45 55.03 5.10
CA GLY A 501 20.32 55.79 5.64
C GLY A 501 19.57 55.01 6.72
N THR A 502 19.74 55.42 7.97
CA THR A 502 18.94 55.06 9.14
C THR A 502 17.45 55.33 8.92
N PHE A 503 16.59 54.34 9.17
CA PHE A 503 15.13 54.54 9.34
C PHE A 503 14.71 54.08 10.74
N THR A 504 14.16 55.03 11.50
CA THR A 504 13.53 54.87 12.81
C THR A 504 12.08 54.41 12.65
N LEU A 505 11.73 53.28 13.25
CA LEU A 505 10.35 52.82 13.46
C LEU A 505 9.73 53.61 14.62
N THR A 506 8.66 54.35 14.35
CA THR A 506 7.79 54.92 15.39
C THR A 506 6.48 54.12 15.44
N SER A 507 6.16 53.64 16.62
CA SER A 507 4.94 52.93 16.98
C SER A 507 3.69 53.82 16.86
N LEU A 508 2.61 53.29 16.31
CA LEU A 508 1.26 53.84 16.49
C LEU A 508 0.31 52.69 16.82
N GLY A 509 -0.14 52.69 18.07
CA GLY A 509 -1.18 51.80 18.57
C GLY A 509 -2.55 52.19 18.04
N ALA A 510 -3.38 51.19 17.75
CA ALA A 510 -4.79 51.36 17.48
C ALA A 510 -5.60 50.52 18.47
N ARG A 511 -6.65 51.17 18.96
CA ARG A 511 -7.50 50.83 20.11
C ARG A 511 -8.39 49.61 19.87
N VAL A 512 -8.58 48.88 20.97
CA VAL A 512 -9.69 47.98 21.24
C VAL A 512 -11.01 48.76 21.22
N VAL A 513 -12.00 48.25 20.50
CA VAL A 513 -13.42 48.66 20.59
C VAL A 513 -14.21 47.40 20.97
N GLU A 514 -14.75 47.38 22.18
CA GLU A 514 -15.79 46.44 22.60
C GLU A 514 -17.14 46.85 22.00
N PRO A 515 -18.04 45.90 21.69
CA PRO A 515 -19.45 46.21 21.45
C PRO A 515 -20.27 45.97 22.72
N ALA A 516 -21.11 46.96 23.04
CA ALA A 516 -22.25 46.81 23.93
C ALA A 516 -23.54 47.12 23.15
N ASN A 517 -24.48 46.16 23.23
CA ASN A 517 -25.88 46.14 22.80
C ASN A 517 -26.21 46.14 21.31
#